data_AF-A0A838VPB6-F1
#
_entry.id   AF-A0A838VPB6-F1
#
_cell.length_a   1.000
_cell.length_b   1.000
_cell.length_c   1.000
_cell.angle_alpha   90.00
_cell.angle_beta   90.00
_cell.angle_gamma   90.00
#
_symmetry.space_group_name_H-M   'P 1'
#
loop_
_entity.id
_entity.type
_entity.pdbx_description
1 polymer ?
#
loop_
_entity_poly.entity_id
_entity_poly.type
_entity_poly.pdbx_seq_one_letter_code
_entity_poly.pdbx_strand_id
1 'polypeptide(L)'
;MLSVSQAEATILNLIQPLNPQLDTEIVDLLTASGRILAKPVISQLDFPHWDNSAMDGYAVRYQDVQHTTPDQPTILEIVEEIPAGHQPQSTIKSGQAARIFTGAIIPPGADTIVIQEKTQREANQVTILAAPQPQEFVRHRASYYQAGSPLLPAGIQLNAPEIAVLAAAQCHQLSVYRKPKVAIFSTGDELVTPDQKLQPGQIVDSNNYALHTLILQSGAEPLMLGIVKDSPEALTQAIAQAIT
;
A
#
# COMPACT_ATOMS: atom_id res chain seq x y z
N MET A 1 -30.41 34.78 0.87
CA MET A 1 -29.19 34.17 1.42
C MET A 1 -29.30 32.67 1.21
N LEU A 2 -28.30 32.02 0.64
CA LEU A 2 -28.32 30.56 0.39
C LEU A 2 -28.08 29.81 1.71
N SER A 3 -28.61 28.60 1.85
CA SER A 3 -28.18 27.69 2.92
C SER A 3 -26.78 27.15 2.64
N VAL A 4 -26.09 26.64 3.68
CA VAL A 4 -24.75 26.02 3.54
C VAL A 4 -24.77 24.90 2.49
N SER A 5 -25.76 24.01 2.57
CA SER A 5 -25.89 22.88 1.63
C SER A 5 -26.16 23.34 0.19
N GLN A 6 -26.92 24.42 -0.01
CA GLN A 6 -27.15 24.98 -1.35
C GLN A 6 -25.87 25.58 -1.94
N ALA A 7 -25.08 26.29 -1.12
CA ALA A 7 -23.81 26.86 -1.55
C ALA A 7 -22.79 25.75 -1.87
N GLU A 8 -22.69 24.72 -1.02
CA GLU A 8 -21.82 23.56 -1.24
C GLU A 8 -22.17 22.82 -2.54
N ALA A 9 -23.45 22.50 -2.75
CA ALA A 9 -23.90 21.87 -3.99
C ALA A 9 -23.56 22.70 -5.23
N THR A 10 -23.71 24.04 -5.13
CA THR A 10 -23.34 24.95 -6.23
C THR A 10 -21.84 24.87 -6.54
N ILE A 11 -20.98 24.87 -5.53
CA ILE A 11 -19.52 24.77 -5.69
C ILE A 11 -19.15 23.42 -6.30
N LEU A 12 -19.64 22.31 -5.73
CA LEU A 12 -19.30 20.96 -6.18
C LEU A 12 -19.75 20.69 -7.62
N ASN A 13 -20.88 21.25 -8.05
CA ASN A 13 -21.36 21.12 -9.43
C ASN A 13 -20.52 21.86 -10.48
N LEU A 14 -19.71 22.84 -10.06
CA LEU A 14 -18.79 23.58 -10.95
C LEU A 14 -17.42 22.92 -11.05
N ILE A 15 -17.06 22.04 -10.11
CA ILE A 15 -15.76 21.36 -10.11
C ILE A 15 -15.77 20.24 -11.14
N GLN A 16 -14.83 20.31 -12.08
CA GLN A 16 -14.54 19.21 -12.99
C GLN A 16 -13.42 18.33 -12.42
N PRO A 17 -13.54 16.99 -12.52
CA PRO A 17 -12.46 16.11 -12.12
C PRO A 17 -11.23 16.35 -13.01
N LEU A 18 -10.05 16.12 -12.44
CA LEU A 18 -8.79 16.15 -13.19
C LEU A 18 -8.83 15.14 -14.33
N ASN A 19 -8.27 15.51 -15.48
CA ASN A 19 -8.22 14.65 -16.65
C ASN A 19 -7.10 13.61 -16.49
N PRO A 20 -7.39 12.30 -16.47
CA PRO A 20 -6.39 11.23 -16.28
C PRO A 20 -5.35 11.12 -17.41
N GLN A 21 -5.50 11.87 -18.50
CA GLN A 21 -4.55 11.91 -19.62
C GLN A 21 -3.65 13.14 -19.59
N LEU A 22 -4.13 14.25 -19.01
CA LEU A 22 -3.46 15.55 -19.04
C LEU A 22 -2.94 15.99 -17.67
N ASP A 23 -3.63 15.61 -16.61
CA ASP A 23 -3.36 16.07 -15.23
C ASP A 23 -2.63 15.01 -14.41
N THR A 24 -1.73 14.25 -15.05
CA THR A 24 -0.99 13.17 -14.40
C THR A 24 0.51 13.40 -14.47
N GLU A 25 1.22 12.87 -13.49
CA GLU A 25 2.68 12.82 -13.46
C GLU A 25 3.15 11.45 -12.97
N ILE A 26 4.42 11.15 -13.23
CA ILE A 26 5.06 9.94 -12.76
C ILE A 26 5.88 10.30 -11.52
N VAL A 27 5.67 9.55 -10.45
CA VAL A 27 6.42 9.72 -9.19
C VAL A 27 7.01 8.39 -8.75
N ASP A 28 8.13 8.44 -8.04
CA ASP A 28 8.71 7.27 -7.41
C ASP A 28 7.90 6.86 -6.17
N LEU A 29 7.90 5.56 -5.86
CA LEU A 29 7.10 4.97 -4.77
C LEU A 29 7.27 5.71 -3.43
N LEU A 30 8.50 6.13 -3.08
CA LEU A 30 8.79 6.84 -1.84
C LEU A 30 8.15 8.24 -1.75
N THR A 31 7.85 8.86 -2.89
CA THR A 31 7.24 10.19 -2.99
C THR A 31 5.73 10.15 -3.29
N ALA A 32 5.18 8.94 -3.41
CA ALA A 32 3.79 8.70 -3.80
C ALA A 32 2.79 8.76 -2.63
N SER A 33 3.28 8.76 -1.37
CA SER A 33 2.41 8.82 -0.20
C SER A 33 1.53 10.09 -0.22
N GLY A 34 0.24 9.93 0.04
CA GLY A 34 -0.77 10.98 0.01
C GLY A 34 -1.23 11.39 -1.40
N ARG A 35 -0.65 10.83 -2.47
CA ARG A 35 -1.05 11.11 -3.85
C ARG A 35 -2.27 10.28 -4.26
N ILE A 36 -3.01 10.74 -5.26
CA ILE A 36 -4.13 9.99 -5.84
C ILE A 36 -3.64 9.24 -7.08
N LEU A 37 -3.85 7.93 -7.12
CA LEU A 37 -3.45 7.08 -8.24
C LEU A 37 -4.29 7.42 -9.48
N ALA A 38 -3.64 7.72 -10.62
CA ALA A 38 -4.35 8.12 -11.83
C ALA A 38 -4.72 6.96 -12.75
N LYS A 39 -3.94 5.88 -12.71
CA LYS A 39 -4.14 4.68 -13.53
C LYS A 39 -4.09 3.44 -12.66
N PRO A 40 -4.89 2.40 -12.97
CA PRO A 40 -4.79 1.15 -12.24
C PRO A 40 -3.37 0.59 -12.36
N VAL A 41 -2.85 0.03 -11.28
CA VAL A 41 -1.56 -0.66 -11.28
C VAL A 41 -1.80 -2.13 -11.56
N ILE A 42 -1.02 -2.68 -12.49
CA ILE A 42 -1.02 -4.10 -12.81
C ILE A 42 0.37 -4.64 -12.48
N SER A 43 0.44 -5.59 -11.57
CA SER A 43 1.67 -6.30 -11.23
C SER A 43 1.85 -7.52 -12.14
N GLN A 44 3.10 -7.73 -12.57
CA GLN A 44 3.51 -8.92 -13.34
C GLN A 44 3.91 -10.09 -12.43
N LEU A 45 3.82 -9.93 -11.12
CA LEU A 45 4.20 -10.92 -10.13
C LEU A 45 2.97 -11.47 -9.41
N ASP A 46 2.83 -12.78 -9.36
CA ASP A 46 1.87 -13.44 -8.48
C ASP A 46 2.23 -13.14 -7.02
N PHE A 47 1.24 -13.07 -6.12
CA PHE A 47 1.47 -12.98 -4.70
C PHE A 47 0.55 -13.97 -3.95
N PRO A 48 1.10 -14.85 -3.09
CA PRO A 48 2.52 -15.18 -2.95
C PRO A 48 3.14 -15.63 -4.29
N HIS A 49 4.45 -15.43 -4.47
CA HIS A 49 5.11 -15.77 -5.72
C HIS A 49 5.12 -17.28 -5.97
N TRP A 50 5.38 -18.07 -4.93
CA TRP A 50 5.53 -19.53 -4.98
C TRP A 50 4.68 -20.13 -3.84
N ASP A 51 4.32 -21.41 -3.96
CA ASP A 51 3.71 -22.14 -2.84
C ASP A 51 4.67 -22.12 -1.65
N ASN A 52 4.20 -21.66 -0.49
CA ASN A 52 5.04 -21.51 0.70
C ASN A 52 4.33 -21.94 1.98
N SER A 53 5.13 -22.22 3.01
CA SER A 53 4.63 -22.65 4.31
C SER A 53 4.03 -21.47 5.10
N ALA A 54 2.82 -21.66 5.62
CA ALA A 54 2.18 -20.71 6.53
C ALA A 54 2.68 -20.82 7.98
N MET A 55 3.37 -21.91 8.32
CA MET A 55 3.80 -22.27 9.68
C MET A 55 5.18 -22.91 9.69
N ASP A 56 5.80 -23.01 10.86
CA ASP A 56 6.98 -23.83 11.07
C ASP A 56 6.58 -25.29 11.25
N GLY A 57 7.21 -26.20 10.51
CA GLY A 57 6.86 -27.61 10.57
C GLY A 57 7.64 -28.49 9.60
N TYR A 58 6.96 -29.48 9.05
CA TYR A 58 7.51 -30.46 8.12
C TYR A 58 6.68 -30.52 6.85
N ALA A 59 7.31 -30.28 5.71
CA ALA A 59 6.73 -30.50 4.40
C ALA A 59 6.72 -32.00 4.11
N VAL A 60 5.53 -32.53 3.87
CA VAL A 60 5.27 -33.96 3.69
C VAL A 60 4.39 -34.21 2.48
N ARG A 61 4.32 -35.46 2.06
CA ARG A 61 3.27 -35.97 1.21
C ARG A 61 2.05 -36.31 2.06
N TYR A 62 0.91 -35.70 1.80
CA TYR A 62 -0.34 -36.01 2.52
C TYR A 62 -0.63 -37.52 2.55
N GLN A 63 -0.39 -38.20 1.43
CA GLN A 63 -0.61 -39.63 1.28
C GLN A 63 0.14 -40.50 2.31
N ASP A 64 1.31 -40.07 2.75
CA ASP A 64 2.13 -40.81 3.73
C ASP A 64 1.59 -40.63 5.16
N VAL A 65 0.84 -39.56 5.44
CA VAL A 65 0.45 -39.16 6.80
C VAL A 65 -1.07 -39.13 7.06
N GLN A 66 -1.90 -39.27 6.03
CA GLN A 66 -3.36 -39.16 6.11
C GLN A 66 -4.03 -40.16 7.08
N HIS A 67 -3.37 -41.29 7.38
CA HIS A 67 -3.88 -42.33 8.29
C HIS A 67 -3.20 -42.31 9.67
N THR A 68 -2.39 -41.28 9.95
CA THR A 68 -1.69 -41.15 11.23
C THR A 68 -2.66 -41.00 12.39
N THR A 69 -2.46 -41.77 13.45
CA THR A 69 -3.22 -41.65 14.72
C THR A 69 -2.26 -41.64 15.91
N PRO A 70 -2.68 -41.18 17.11
CA PRO A 70 -1.82 -41.24 18.30
C PRO A 70 -1.31 -42.64 18.63
N ASP A 71 -2.09 -43.69 18.34
CA ASP A 71 -1.72 -45.09 18.58
C ASP A 71 -0.88 -45.70 17.44
N GLN A 72 -0.90 -45.08 16.26
CA GLN A 72 -0.14 -45.49 15.07
C GLN A 72 0.49 -44.27 14.40
N PRO A 73 1.57 -43.71 15.00
CA PRO A 73 2.25 -42.56 14.44
C PRO A 73 3.04 -42.94 13.18
N THR A 74 3.10 -42.04 12.21
CA THR A 74 3.92 -42.20 11.00
C THR A 74 5.30 -41.61 11.24
N ILE A 75 6.36 -42.38 10.92
CA ILE A 75 7.75 -41.92 11.00
C ILE A 75 8.25 -41.65 9.58
N LEU A 76 8.81 -40.46 9.37
CA LEU A 76 9.37 -40.02 8.08
C LEU A 76 10.86 -39.68 8.23
N GLU A 77 11.65 -39.95 7.20
CA GLU A 77 13.04 -39.51 7.10
C GLU A 77 13.11 -38.01 6.73
N ILE A 78 13.82 -37.22 7.53
CA ILE A 78 14.10 -35.82 7.22
C ILE A 78 15.27 -35.76 6.24
N VAL A 79 15.00 -35.38 4.99
CA VAL A 79 16.00 -35.34 3.91
C VAL A 79 16.55 -33.94 3.64
N GLU A 80 15.88 -32.89 4.12
CA GLU A 80 16.29 -31.51 3.92
C GLU A 80 15.77 -30.61 5.06
N GLU A 81 16.47 -29.51 5.32
CA GLU A 81 16.00 -28.40 6.14
C GLU A 81 15.98 -27.13 5.27
N ILE A 82 14.80 -26.52 5.12
CA ILE A 82 14.50 -25.45 4.15
C ILE A 82 14.18 -24.15 4.91
N PRO A 83 15.19 -23.29 5.14
CA PRO A 83 14.97 -21.96 5.70
C PRO A 83 14.25 -21.02 4.72
N ALA A 84 13.64 -19.97 5.25
CA ALA A 84 13.06 -18.91 4.43
C ALA A 84 14.12 -18.28 3.51
N GLY A 85 13.72 -17.91 2.30
CA GLY A 85 14.61 -17.32 1.29
C GLY A 85 15.55 -18.29 0.57
N HIS A 86 15.47 -19.60 0.83
CA HIS A 86 16.30 -20.61 0.18
C HIS A 86 15.47 -21.53 -0.72
N GLN A 87 16.04 -21.91 -1.86
CA GLN A 87 15.41 -22.84 -2.79
C GLN A 87 15.60 -24.28 -2.31
N PRO A 88 14.54 -25.12 -2.29
CA PRO A 88 14.67 -26.53 -1.99
C PRO A 88 15.60 -27.24 -2.98
N GLN A 89 16.47 -28.11 -2.46
CA GLN A 89 17.45 -28.88 -3.21
C GLN A 89 17.00 -30.32 -3.47
N SER A 90 16.02 -30.81 -2.71
CA SER A 90 15.49 -32.17 -2.81
C SER A 90 14.02 -32.21 -3.18
N THR A 91 13.61 -33.30 -3.82
CA THR A 91 12.19 -33.66 -4.01
C THR A 91 11.78 -34.64 -2.93
N ILE A 92 10.67 -34.38 -2.24
CA ILE A 92 10.15 -35.25 -1.18
C ILE A 92 9.54 -36.51 -1.78
N LYS A 93 10.10 -37.68 -1.45
CA LYS A 93 9.59 -38.99 -1.86
C LYS A 93 8.72 -39.61 -0.76
N SER A 94 8.16 -40.79 -1.03
CA SER A 94 7.34 -41.49 -0.04
C SER A 94 8.19 -41.86 1.17
N GLY A 95 7.66 -41.64 2.38
CA GLY A 95 8.37 -41.88 3.64
C GLY A 95 9.38 -40.79 3.99
N GLN A 96 9.39 -39.66 3.27
CA GLN A 96 10.33 -38.56 3.49
C GLN A 96 9.60 -37.27 3.89
N ALA A 97 10.33 -36.39 4.56
CA ALA A 97 9.89 -35.06 4.94
C ALA A 97 11.05 -34.05 4.80
N ALA A 98 10.72 -32.76 4.71
CA ALA A 98 11.68 -31.69 4.92
C ALA A 98 11.26 -30.82 6.09
N ARG A 99 12.20 -30.48 6.99
CA ARG A 99 11.95 -29.43 7.98
C ARG A 99 11.82 -28.11 7.22
N ILE A 100 10.73 -27.37 7.43
CA ILE A 100 10.42 -26.15 6.68
C ILE A 100 9.94 -25.04 7.61
N PHE A 101 10.41 -23.82 7.36
CA PHE A 101 10.05 -22.66 8.17
C PHE A 101 9.01 -21.77 7.48
N THR A 102 8.36 -20.91 8.24
CA THR A 102 7.32 -19.99 7.76
C THR A 102 7.86 -19.13 6.61
N GLY A 103 7.12 -19.09 5.50
CA GLY A 103 7.49 -18.38 4.28
C GLY A 103 8.49 -19.11 3.37
N ALA A 104 9.05 -20.25 3.80
CA ALA A 104 9.88 -21.08 2.95
C ALA A 104 9.05 -21.82 1.90
N ILE A 105 9.70 -22.12 0.78
CA ILE A 105 9.08 -22.66 -0.43
C ILE A 105 8.76 -24.14 -0.24
N ILE A 106 7.57 -24.56 -0.65
CA ILE A 106 7.20 -25.98 -0.61
C ILE A 106 8.11 -26.76 -1.57
N PRO A 107 8.87 -27.77 -1.10
CA PRO A 107 9.70 -28.59 -1.97
C PRO A 107 8.84 -29.41 -2.94
N PRO A 108 9.34 -29.68 -4.16
CA PRO A 108 8.65 -30.59 -5.07
C PRO A 108 8.35 -31.93 -4.39
N GLY A 109 7.17 -32.49 -4.67
CA GLY A 109 6.72 -33.74 -4.07
C GLY A 109 6.06 -33.61 -2.71
N ALA A 110 6.18 -32.49 -1.99
CA ALA A 110 5.34 -32.21 -0.82
C ALA A 110 4.09 -31.42 -1.23
N ASP A 111 2.98 -31.65 -0.52
CA ASP A 111 1.71 -30.97 -0.74
C ASP A 111 1.08 -30.45 0.56
N THR A 112 1.63 -30.79 1.72
CA THR A 112 1.01 -30.52 3.04
C THR A 112 2.10 -30.23 4.07
N ILE A 113 1.80 -29.35 5.02
CA ILE A 113 2.67 -29.07 6.16
C ILE A 113 2.05 -29.61 7.44
N VAL A 114 2.83 -30.39 8.19
CA VAL A 114 2.50 -30.73 9.59
C VAL A 114 3.26 -29.78 10.50
N ILE A 115 2.53 -29.02 11.32
CA ILE A 115 3.12 -28.08 12.29
C ILE A 115 3.99 -28.82 13.30
N GLN A 116 5.08 -28.20 13.72
CA GLN A 116 6.07 -28.84 14.61
C GLN A 116 5.46 -29.31 15.94
N GLU A 117 4.41 -28.66 16.44
CA GLU A 117 3.69 -29.00 17.67
C GLU A 117 2.98 -30.36 17.59
N LYS A 118 2.70 -30.85 16.37
CA LYS A 118 2.11 -32.17 16.11
C LYS A 118 3.16 -33.22 15.73
N THR A 119 4.43 -32.97 16.04
CA THR A 119 5.54 -33.84 15.66
C THR A 119 6.55 -34.02 16.80
N GLN A 120 7.32 -35.10 16.72
CA GLN A 120 8.49 -35.34 17.56
C GLN A 120 9.70 -35.65 16.66
N ARG A 121 10.75 -34.85 16.77
CA ARG A 121 11.99 -35.04 15.99
C ARG A 121 13.01 -35.85 16.79
N GLU A 122 13.59 -36.85 16.16
CA GLU A 122 14.71 -37.63 16.67
C GLU A 122 15.76 -37.76 15.57
N ALA A 123 16.90 -37.07 15.73
CA ALA A 123 17.97 -37.00 14.73
C ALA A 123 17.46 -36.62 13.32
N ASN A 124 17.54 -37.56 12.37
CA ASN A 124 17.11 -37.43 10.98
C ASN A 124 15.71 -38.01 10.72
N GLN A 125 14.91 -38.25 11.76
CA GLN A 125 13.55 -38.73 11.64
C GLN A 125 12.57 -37.76 12.33
N VAL A 126 11.37 -37.68 11.78
CA VAL A 126 10.23 -36.99 12.39
C VAL A 126 9.08 -37.97 12.54
N THR A 127 8.56 -38.05 13.76
CA THR A 127 7.35 -38.78 14.10
C THR A 127 6.17 -37.81 14.01
N ILE A 128 5.20 -38.13 13.16
CA ILE A 128 3.94 -37.39 13.03
C ILE A 128 2.94 -37.97 14.03
N LEU A 129 2.37 -37.12 14.87
CA LEU A 129 1.51 -37.54 16.00
C LEU A 129 0.01 -37.45 15.68
N ALA A 130 -0.36 -36.67 14.67
CA ALA A 130 -1.74 -36.50 14.22
C ALA A 130 -1.79 -36.23 12.71
N ALA A 131 -2.77 -36.84 12.03
CA ALA A 131 -2.98 -36.60 10.61
C ALA A 131 -3.35 -35.13 10.33
N PRO A 132 -2.69 -34.46 9.36
CA PRO A 132 -3.12 -33.15 8.89
C PRO A 132 -4.34 -33.25 7.96
N GLN A 133 -4.92 -32.11 7.60
CA GLN A 133 -5.80 -31.99 6.43
C GLN A 133 -4.97 -31.92 5.13
N PRO A 134 -5.54 -32.30 3.97
CA PRO A 134 -4.83 -32.13 2.70
C PRO A 134 -4.54 -30.65 2.45
N GLN A 135 -3.30 -30.34 2.07
CA GLN A 135 -2.82 -28.97 1.82
C GLN A 135 -2.88 -28.04 3.04
N GLU A 136 -2.93 -28.60 4.26
CA GLU A 136 -2.92 -27.81 5.49
C GLU A 136 -1.64 -26.94 5.58
N PHE A 137 -1.84 -25.68 5.94
CA PHE A 137 -0.81 -24.64 6.07
C PHE A 137 0.03 -24.38 4.81
N VAL A 138 -0.44 -24.77 3.62
CA VAL A 138 0.15 -24.33 2.34
C VAL A 138 -0.53 -23.05 1.88
N ARG A 139 0.26 -22.01 1.62
CA ARG A 139 -0.20 -20.80 0.90
C ARG A 139 0.16 -20.96 -0.56
N HIS A 140 -0.85 -21.15 -1.40
CA HIS A 140 -0.63 -21.35 -2.82
C HIS A 140 -0.17 -20.08 -3.52
N ARG A 141 0.67 -20.25 -4.54
CA ARG A 141 1.02 -19.21 -5.49
C ARG A 141 -0.24 -18.51 -6.00
N ALA A 142 -0.14 -17.19 -6.11
CA ALA A 142 -1.20 -16.31 -6.59
C ALA A 142 -2.50 -16.28 -5.75
N SER A 143 -2.55 -16.92 -4.58
CA SER A 143 -3.77 -16.96 -3.77
C SER A 143 -4.22 -15.59 -3.23
N TYR A 144 -3.32 -14.60 -3.18
CA TYR A 144 -3.64 -13.22 -2.76
C TYR A 144 -3.79 -12.28 -3.96
N TYR A 145 -2.96 -12.46 -4.98
CA TYR A 145 -3.01 -11.69 -6.22
C TYR A 145 -2.41 -12.51 -7.37
N GLN A 146 -3.08 -12.49 -8.51
CA GLN A 146 -2.61 -13.13 -9.73
C GLN A 146 -2.05 -12.09 -10.71
N ALA A 147 -0.86 -12.37 -11.24
CA ALA A 147 -0.20 -11.54 -12.24
C ALA A 147 -1.13 -11.19 -13.41
N GLY A 148 -1.06 -9.94 -13.87
CA GLY A 148 -1.90 -9.41 -14.95
C GLY A 148 -3.28 -8.90 -14.53
N SER A 149 -3.71 -9.12 -13.28
CA SER A 149 -4.95 -8.53 -12.75
C SER A 149 -4.72 -7.08 -12.27
N PRO A 150 -5.76 -6.24 -12.15
CA PRO A 150 -5.60 -4.95 -11.47
C PRO A 150 -5.25 -5.15 -9.99
N LEU A 151 -4.08 -4.67 -9.56
CA LEU A 151 -3.60 -4.72 -8.17
C LEU A 151 -4.26 -3.64 -7.32
N LEU A 152 -4.23 -2.40 -7.81
CA LEU A 152 -4.90 -1.25 -7.21
C LEU A 152 -5.69 -0.49 -8.28
N PRO A 153 -6.95 -0.10 -8.02
CA PRO A 153 -7.74 0.69 -8.95
C PRO A 153 -7.29 2.15 -8.97
N ALA A 154 -7.52 2.85 -10.09
CA ALA A 154 -7.35 4.30 -10.14
C ALA A 154 -8.31 5.03 -9.19
N GLY A 155 -7.96 6.24 -8.78
CA GLY A 155 -8.78 7.13 -7.96
C GLY A 155 -8.59 6.96 -6.45
N ILE A 156 -7.80 5.98 -6.00
CA ILE A 156 -7.51 5.81 -4.58
C ILE A 156 -6.37 6.71 -4.11
N GLN A 157 -6.43 7.13 -2.85
CA GLN A 157 -5.31 7.78 -2.18
C GLN A 157 -4.31 6.72 -1.72
N LEU A 158 -3.03 6.95 -2.02
CA LEU A 158 -1.94 6.05 -1.64
C LEU A 158 -1.49 6.36 -0.21
N ASN A 159 -1.84 5.50 0.75
CA ASN A 159 -1.34 5.56 2.12
C ASN A 159 -0.35 4.41 2.37
N ALA A 160 0.12 4.27 3.61
CA ALA A 160 1.09 3.23 3.96
C ALA A 160 0.71 1.80 3.51
N PRO A 161 -0.57 1.35 3.60
CA PRO A 161 -0.95 0.03 3.12
C PRO A 161 -0.79 -0.13 1.60
N GLU A 162 -1.26 0.84 0.81
CA GLU A 162 -1.14 0.81 -0.65
C GLU A 162 0.33 0.83 -1.08
N ILE A 163 1.15 1.66 -0.42
CA ILE A 163 2.59 1.74 -0.67
C ILE A 163 3.27 0.40 -0.39
N ALA A 164 2.90 -0.30 0.68
CA ALA A 164 3.46 -1.62 1.01
C ALA A 164 3.09 -2.67 -0.05
N VAL A 165 1.84 -2.68 -0.51
CA VAL A 165 1.38 -3.58 -1.58
C VAL A 165 2.12 -3.30 -2.89
N LEU A 166 2.29 -2.03 -3.26
CA LEU A 166 3.03 -1.63 -4.45
C LEU A 166 4.52 -1.99 -4.36
N ALA A 167 5.12 -1.85 -3.18
CA ALA A 167 6.50 -2.27 -2.93
C ALA A 167 6.67 -3.80 -3.11
N ALA A 168 5.77 -4.59 -2.52
CA ALA A 168 5.78 -6.05 -2.67
C ALA A 168 5.61 -6.49 -4.13
N ALA A 169 4.85 -5.72 -4.90
CA ALA A 169 4.67 -5.90 -6.34
C ALA A 169 5.82 -5.33 -7.20
N GLN A 170 6.90 -4.83 -6.58
CA GLN A 170 8.05 -4.20 -7.27
C GLN A 170 7.63 -3.04 -8.20
N CYS A 171 6.60 -2.29 -7.82
CA CYS A 171 6.14 -1.11 -8.56
C CYS A 171 6.96 0.11 -8.12
N HIS A 172 7.99 0.45 -8.90
CA HIS A 172 8.94 1.51 -8.56
C HIS A 172 8.39 2.91 -8.86
N GLN A 173 7.58 3.03 -9.91
CA GLN A 173 7.03 4.29 -10.40
C GLN A 173 5.53 4.18 -10.64
N LEU A 174 4.82 5.26 -10.35
CA LEU A 174 3.36 5.30 -10.36
C LEU A 174 2.88 6.53 -11.13
N SER A 175 1.85 6.33 -11.94
CA SER A 175 1.12 7.45 -12.54
C SER A 175 0.09 7.96 -11.54
N VAL A 176 0.29 9.16 -11.03
CA VAL A 176 -0.58 9.82 -10.06
C VAL A 176 -1.13 11.11 -10.64
N TYR A 177 -2.25 11.61 -10.10
CA TYR A 177 -2.72 12.94 -10.45
C TYR A 177 -1.75 13.99 -9.88
N ARG A 178 -1.46 15.03 -10.68
CA ARG A 178 -0.73 16.21 -10.19
C ARG A 178 -1.49 16.84 -9.02
N LYS A 179 -0.78 17.52 -8.13
CA LYS A 179 -1.45 18.27 -7.06
C LYS A 179 -2.25 19.45 -7.67
N PRO A 180 -3.50 19.66 -7.27
CA PRO A 180 -4.21 20.90 -7.59
C PRO A 180 -3.43 22.09 -7.03
N LYS A 181 -3.29 23.15 -7.81
CA LYS A 181 -2.67 24.40 -7.36
C LYS A 181 -3.77 25.34 -6.88
N VAL A 182 -3.59 25.95 -5.71
CA VAL A 182 -4.57 26.86 -5.11
C VAL A 182 -3.87 28.16 -4.80
N ALA A 183 -4.15 29.18 -5.61
CA ALA A 183 -3.68 30.54 -5.36
C ALA A 183 -4.47 31.19 -4.23
N ILE A 184 -3.76 31.81 -3.29
CA ILE A 184 -4.33 32.49 -2.13
C ILE A 184 -3.72 33.88 -1.96
N PHE A 185 -4.56 34.85 -1.63
CA PHE A 185 -4.17 36.20 -1.25
C PHE A 185 -5.15 36.76 -0.24
N SER A 186 -4.67 37.74 0.53
CA SER A 186 -5.51 38.52 1.44
C SER A 186 -5.68 39.92 0.89
N THR A 187 -6.78 40.56 1.26
CA THR A 187 -7.06 41.97 0.92
C THR A 187 -7.46 42.71 2.19
N GLY A 188 -6.96 43.94 2.34
CA GLY A 188 -7.18 44.78 3.50
C GLY A 188 -5.98 45.69 3.76
N ASP A 189 -6.22 46.99 3.79
CA ASP A 189 -5.15 47.99 4.01
C ASP A 189 -4.61 47.97 5.44
N GLU A 190 -5.33 47.35 6.37
CA GLU A 190 -4.91 47.10 7.75
C GLU A 190 -3.91 45.94 7.87
N LEU A 191 -3.81 45.08 6.86
CA LEU A 191 -3.07 43.83 6.96
C LEU A 191 -1.56 44.04 6.81
N VAL A 192 -0.80 43.36 7.67
CA VAL A 192 0.66 43.25 7.60
C VAL A 192 1.11 41.79 7.71
N THR A 193 2.32 41.51 7.24
CA THR A 193 2.94 40.18 7.42
C THR A 193 3.52 40.04 8.84
N PRO A 194 3.74 38.82 9.35
CA PRO A 194 4.33 38.59 10.67
C PRO A 194 5.73 39.21 10.85
N ASP A 195 6.48 39.39 9.76
CA ASP A 195 7.83 39.97 9.78
C ASP A 195 7.83 41.51 9.89
N GLN A 196 6.67 42.15 9.69
CA GLN A 196 6.52 43.60 9.75
C GLN A 196 6.19 44.07 11.16
N LYS A 197 6.73 45.25 11.53
CA LYS A 197 6.41 45.88 12.82
C LYS A 197 4.99 46.47 12.79
N LEU A 198 4.12 45.95 13.64
CA LEU A 198 2.74 46.40 13.79
C LEU A 198 2.65 47.90 14.13
N GLN A 199 1.89 48.66 13.35
CA GLN A 199 1.51 50.05 13.65
C GLN A 199 0.08 50.13 14.18
N PRO A 200 -0.30 51.21 14.90
CA PRO A 200 -1.69 51.44 15.28
C PRO A 200 -2.63 51.37 14.08
N GLY A 201 -3.70 50.57 14.19
CA GLY A 201 -4.67 50.35 13.11
C GLY A 201 -4.35 49.17 12.18
N GLN A 202 -3.20 48.50 12.36
CA GLN A 202 -2.83 47.31 11.60
C GLN A 202 -3.08 46.01 12.39
N ILE A 203 -3.32 44.93 11.67
CA ILE A 203 -3.40 43.56 12.20
C ILE A 203 -2.56 42.62 11.32
N VAL A 204 -2.12 41.51 11.89
CA VAL A 204 -1.34 40.51 11.16
C VAL A 204 -2.28 39.63 10.34
N ASP A 205 -1.95 39.41 9.07
CA ASP A 205 -2.64 38.44 8.22
C ASP A 205 -2.37 37.01 8.67
N SER A 206 -3.19 36.49 9.58
CA SER A 206 -3.11 35.11 10.06
C SER A 206 -3.81 34.11 9.14
N ASN A 207 -4.81 34.56 8.37
CA ASN A 207 -5.68 33.67 7.60
C ASN A 207 -4.93 33.06 6.42
N ASN A 208 -4.04 33.81 5.78
CA ASN A 208 -3.24 33.31 4.67
C ASN A 208 -2.33 32.12 5.10
N TYR A 209 -1.78 32.17 6.32
CA TYR A 209 -0.98 31.08 6.89
C TYR A 209 -1.85 29.87 7.28
N ALA A 210 -3.05 30.11 7.82
CA ALA A 210 -4.01 29.05 8.10
C ALA A 210 -4.46 28.34 6.82
N LEU A 211 -4.82 29.09 5.78
CA LEU A 211 -5.22 28.56 4.47
C LEU A 211 -4.09 27.79 3.79
N HIS A 212 -2.87 28.33 3.79
CA HIS A 212 -1.69 27.62 3.27
C HIS A 212 -1.56 26.21 3.89
N THR A 213 -1.68 26.13 5.22
CA THR A 213 -1.59 24.87 5.95
C THR A 213 -2.73 23.90 5.60
N LEU A 214 -3.96 24.39 5.53
CA LEU A 214 -5.14 23.59 5.17
C LEU A 214 -5.05 23.03 3.74
N ILE A 215 -4.53 23.83 2.79
CA ILE A 215 -4.32 23.42 1.39
C ILE A 215 -3.29 22.28 1.31
N LEU A 216 -2.16 22.39 2.01
CA LEU A 216 -1.16 21.33 2.08
C LEU A 216 -1.74 20.04 2.67
N GLN A 217 -2.51 20.15 3.75
CA GLN A 217 -3.16 19.01 4.41
C GLN A 217 -4.21 18.33 3.52
N SER A 218 -4.84 19.10 2.63
CA SER A 218 -5.79 18.58 1.63
C SER A 218 -5.09 17.99 0.39
N GLY A 219 -3.75 17.96 0.36
CA GLY A 219 -2.95 17.36 -0.72
C GLY A 219 -2.73 18.26 -1.94
N ALA A 220 -3.10 19.53 -1.85
CA ALA A 220 -2.91 20.55 -2.88
C ALA A 220 -1.62 21.36 -2.67
N GLU A 221 -1.25 22.16 -3.66
CA GLU A 221 -0.08 23.05 -3.65
C GLU A 221 -0.55 24.52 -3.49
N PRO A 222 -0.24 25.18 -2.36
CA PRO A 222 -0.61 26.59 -2.18
C PRO A 222 0.33 27.52 -2.96
N LEU A 223 -0.25 28.53 -3.62
CA LEU A 223 0.45 29.65 -4.27
C LEU A 223 0.11 30.94 -3.52
N MET A 224 1.01 31.41 -2.66
CA MET A 224 0.80 32.64 -1.88
C MET A 224 1.13 33.87 -2.72
N LEU A 225 0.12 34.69 -3.04
CA LEU A 225 0.29 35.95 -3.76
C LEU A 225 0.40 37.17 -2.82
N GLY A 226 0.32 36.93 -1.49
CA GLY A 226 0.56 37.94 -0.45
C GLY A 226 -0.67 38.78 -0.11
N ILE A 227 -0.41 39.98 0.42
CA ILE A 227 -1.43 40.97 0.79
C ILE A 227 -1.59 41.93 -0.41
N VAL A 228 -2.81 42.01 -0.92
CA VAL A 228 -3.23 42.87 -2.02
C VAL A 228 -3.93 44.10 -1.43
N LYS A 229 -3.66 45.27 -1.99
CA LYS A 229 -4.34 46.50 -1.58
C LYS A 229 -5.83 46.43 -1.86
N ASP A 230 -6.63 47.10 -1.05
CA ASP A 230 -8.07 47.17 -1.24
C ASP A 230 -8.44 48.18 -2.34
N SER A 231 -8.04 47.89 -3.57
CA SER A 231 -8.35 48.68 -4.77
C SER A 231 -8.82 47.78 -5.91
N PRO A 232 -9.81 48.22 -6.72
CA PRO A 232 -10.31 47.44 -7.85
C PRO A 232 -9.21 47.00 -8.84
N GLU A 233 -8.25 47.87 -9.10
CA GLU A 233 -7.14 47.61 -10.02
C GLU A 233 -6.20 46.54 -9.47
N ALA A 234 -5.81 46.66 -8.20
CA ALA A 234 -4.92 45.70 -7.55
C ALA A 234 -5.56 44.31 -7.44
N LEU A 235 -6.84 44.25 -7.06
CA LEU A 235 -7.61 43.00 -7.00
C LEU A 235 -7.76 42.35 -8.38
N THR A 236 -8.06 43.13 -9.42
CA THR A 236 -8.17 42.61 -10.78
C THR A 236 -6.87 41.98 -11.24
N GLN A 237 -5.73 42.65 -10.98
CA GLN A 237 -4.41 42.12 -11.32
C GLN A 237 -4.08 40.84 -10.56
N ALA A 238 -4.36 40.80 -9.25
CA ALA A 238 -4.11 39.62 -8.42
C ALA A 238 -4.97 38.41 -8.87
N ILE A 239 -6.24 38.63 -9.18
CA ILE A 239 -7.12 37.57 -9.70
C ILE A 239 -6.63 37.08 -11.07
N ALA A 240 -6.23 37.99 -11.97
CA ALA A 240 -5.69 37.61 -13.27
C ALA A 240 -4.41 36.76 -13.14
N GLN A 241 -3.54 37.08 -12.19
CA GLN A 241 -2.35 36.27 -11.87
C GLN A 241 -2.71 34.92 -11.22
N ALA A 242 -3.79 34.85 -10.45
CA ALA A 242 -4.22 33.64 -9.76
C ALA A 242 -4.80 32.55 -10.70
N ILE A 243 -5.36 32.95 -11.85
CA ILE A 243 -6.05 32.06 -12.79
C ILE A 243 -5.18 31.60 -13.97
N THR A 244 -3.93 32.06 -14.04
CA THR A 244 -2.91 31.63 -15.03
C THR A 244 -2.04 30.50 -14.49
#